data_AF-A0A5N5PDA4-F1
#
_entry.id   AF-A0A5N5PDA4-F1
#
_cell.length_a   1.000
_cell.length_b   1.000
_cell.length_c   1.000
_cell.angle_alpha   90.00
_cell.angle_beta   90.00
_cell.angle_gamma   90.00
#
_symmetry.space_group_name_H-M   'P 1'
#
loop_
_entity.id
_entity.type
_entity.pdbx_description
1 polymer ?
#
loop_
_entity_poly.entity_id
_entity_poly.type
_entity_poly.pdbx_seq_one_letter_code
_entity_poly.pdbx_strand_id
1 'polypeptide(L)'
;MSRIAARSVEGRLQRAIQHERLHQRPADVICACCHTQGAPAQGGVRLFSIPCNHLWCSDCLTHVFDQALKSKPFRPARCCVDIHPDILKAAVDPALVAGHMDAYLARLEELHCRNKLYCHDPACSAFIPEGNRSQRVGICPSCHAKTCKKCKAKSHWGPCSEENLSKAAEGDEQLLALAEDKKWKRCPQCSAMVEKERGCPHMVCALCRCDFCYKCGKLYDEDHDCEEGGRVENLAD
;
A
#
# COMPACT_ATOMS: atom_id res chain seq x y z
N MET A 1 -27.35 -55.76 -24.03
CA MET A 1 -26.03 -55.19 -24.38
C MET A 1 -25.74 -54.04 -23.41
N SER A 2 -24.46 -53.82 -23.05
CA SER A 2 -23.96 -52.63 -22.32
C SER A 2 -23.80 -52.67 -20.79
N ARG A 3 -23.40 -53.79 -20.18
CA ARG A 3 -22.71 -53.78 -18.86
C ARG A 3 -21.18 -53.95 -18.92
N ILE A 4 -20.63 -54.28 -20.10
CA ILE A 4 -19.20 -54.51 -20.29
C ILE A 4 -18.45 -53.20 -20.62
N ALA A 5 -19.12 -52.18 -21.15
CA ALA A 5 -18.50 -50.91 -21.53
C ALA A 5 -18.17 -49.98 -20.33
N ALA A 6 -19.00 -49.98 -19.28
CA ALA A 6 -18.86 -49.05 -18.14
C ALA A 6 -17.59 -49.31 -17.31
N ARG A 7 -17.26 -50.58 -17.04
CA ARG A 7 -16.04 -50.98 -16.29
C ARG A 7 -14.73 -50.60 -16.98
N SER A 8 -14.76 -50.45 -18.32
CA SER A 8 -13.59 -50.10 -19.13
C SER A 8 -13.27 -48.61 -19.13
N VAL A 9 -14.28 -47.75 -18.97
CA VAL A 9 -14.12 -46.29 -18.94
C VAL A 9 -13.65 -45.85 -17.55
N GLU A 10 -14.25 -46.40 -16.50
CA GLU A 10 -13.91 -46.08 -15.11
C GLU A 10 -12.47 -46.50 -14.76
N GLY A 11 -12.03 -47.68 -15.22
CA GLY A 11 -10.64 -48.14 -15.06
C GLY A 11 -9.63 -47.39 -15.94
N ARG A 12 -10.06 -46.72 -17.02
CA ARG A 12 -9.21 -45.83 -17.84
C ARG A 12 -9.11 -44.43 -17.21
N LEU A 13 -10.21 -43.92 -16.66
CA LEU A 13 -10.25 -42.65 -15.91
C LEU A 13 -9.42 -42.75 -14.63
N GLN A 14 -9.54 -43.84 -13.87
CA GLN A 14 -8.70 -44.07 -12.68
C GLN A 14 -7.22 -44.18 -13.04
N ARG A 15 -6.85 -44.85 -14.14
CA ARG A 15 -5.46 -44.89 -14.61
C ARG A 15 -4.96 -43.55 -15.13
N ALA A 16 -5.80 -42.74 -15.78
CA ALA A 16 -5.46 -41.38 -16.20
C ALA A 16 -5.24 -40.47 -14.98
N ILE A 17 -6.12 -40.52 -13.98
CA ILE A 17 -5.98 -39.81 -12.70
C ILE A 17 -4.72 -40.28 -11.95
N GLN A 18 -4.42 -41.57 -11.97
CA GLN A 18 -3.26 -42.13 -11.28
C GLN A 18 -1.95 -41.84 -12.03
N HIS A 19 -1.97 -41.81 -13.36
CA HIS A 19 -0.86 -41.36 -14.20
C HIS A 19 -0.61 -39.85 -14.05
N GLU A 20 -1.67 -39.04 -13.95
CA GLU A 20 -1.59 -37.60 -13.70
C GLU A 20 -1.05 -37.29 -12.29
N ARG A 21 -1.37 -38.10 -11.28
CA ARG A 21 -0.73 -38.03 -9.95
C ARG A 21 0.73 -38.48 -9.93
N LEU A 22 1.13 -39.40 -10.81
CA LEU A 22 2.52 -39.87 -10.93
C LEU A 22 3.39 -38.91 -11.77
N HIS A 23 2.78 -38.11 -12.64
CA HIS A 23 3.42 -37.04 -13.42
C HIS A 23 3.14 -35.63 -12.88
N GLN A 24 2.53 -35.51 -11.70
CA GLN A 24 2.71 -34.33 -10.86
C GLN A 24 4.18 -34.32 -10.43
N ARG A 25 5.07 -33.87 -11.33
CA ARG A 25 6.30 -33.21 -10.91
C ARG A 25 5.85 -32.25 -9.81
N PRO A 26 6.48 -32.26 -8.62
CA PRO A 26 6.23 -31.20 -7.65
C PRO A 26 6.34 -29.91 -8.44
N ALA A 27 5.24 -29.15 -8.54
CA ALA A 27 5.18 -27.95 -9.37
C ALA A 27 6.47 -27.18 -9.13
N ASP A 28 7.28 -26.96 -10.18
CA ASP A 28 8.63 -26.43 -10.04
C ASP A 28 8.57 -25.22 -9.11
N VAL A 29 9.08 -25.39 -7.88
CA VAL A 29 8.89 -24.41 -6.82
C VAL A 29 9.86 -23.29 -7.14
N ILE A 30 9.45 -22.29 -7.93
CA ILE A 30 10.33 -21.25 -8.47
C ILE A 30 10.06 -19.89 -7.84
N CYS A 31 11.11 -19.10 -7.67
CA CYS A 31 10.98 -17.69 -7.31
C CYS A 31 10.32 -16.92 -8.47
N ALA A 32 9.26 -16.17 -8.18
CA ALA A 32 8.52 -15.36 -9.16
C ALA A 32 9.34 -14.18 -9.72
N CYS A 33 10.44 -13.78 -9.06
CA CYS A 33 11.28 -12.67 -9.48
C CYS A 33 12.49 -13.11 -10.31
N CYS A 34 13.24 -14.11 -9.85
CA CYS A 34 14.49 -14.54 -10.50
C CYS A 34 14.41 -15.93 -11.14
N HIS A 35 13.29 -16.62 -11.01
CA HIS A 35 13.05 -17.98 -11.52
C HIS A 35 13.98 -19.06 -10.95
N THR A 36 14.73 -18.75 -9.88
CA THR A 36 15.53 -19.75 -9.15
C THR A 36 14.63 -20.84 -8.59
N GLN A 37 14.96 -22.09 -8.85
CA GLN A 37 14.31 -23.26 -8.28
C GLN A 37 14.65 -23.37 -6.79
N GLY A 38 13.61 -23.44 -5.96
CA GLY A 38 13.73 -23.84 -4.57
C GLY A 38 13.89 -25.34 -4.46
N ALA A 39 14.67 -25.78 -3.48
CA ALA A 39 14.84 -27.20 -3.20
C ALA A 39 14.40 -27.50 -1.75
N PRO A 40 13.61 -28.56 -1.52
CA PRO A 40 13.22 -28.98 -0.17
C PRO A 40 14.36 -29.67 0.61
N ALA A 41 15.49 -29.97 -0.03
CA ALA A 41 16.64 -30.62 0.57
C ALA A 41 17.67 -29.62 1.15
N GLN A 42 18.50 -30.08 2.08
CA GLN A 42 19.55 -29.29 2.72
C GLN A 42 20.50 -28.69 1.66
N GLY A 43 20.56 -27.36 1.60
CA GLY A 43 21.34 -26.60 0.60
C GLY A 43 20.51 -25.95 -0.52
N GLY A 44 19.19 -26.17 -0.54
CA GLY A 44 18.27 -25.50 -1.46
C GLY A 44 17.99 -24.04 -1.11
N VAL A 45 17.65 -23.24 -2.12
CA VAL A 45 17.15 -21.87 -1.92
C VAL A 45 15.78 -21.95 -1.26
N ARG A 46 15.65 -21.37 -0.07
CA ARG A 46 14.38 -21.28 0.65
C ARG A 46 13.45 -20.28 -0.05
N LEU A 47 12.21 -20.69 -0.28
CA LEU A 47 11.17 -19.86 -0.86
C LEU A 47 10.09 -19.53 0.17
N PHE A 48 9.52 -18.34 0.03
CA PHE A 48 8.51 -17.78 0.91
C PHE A 48 7.25 -17.48 0.10
N SER A 49 6.10 -17.89 0.63
CA SER A 49 4.80 -17.62 0.01
C SER A 49 4.28 -16.25 0.39
N ILE A 50 3.90 -15.47 -0.61
CA ILE A 50 3.21 -14.19 -0.46
C ILE A 50 1.69 -14.44 -0.51
N PRO A 51 0.82 -13.61 0.10
CA PRO A 51 -0.65 -13.83 0.07
C PRO A 51 -1.26 -13.94 -1.34
N CYS A 52 -0.57 -13.46 -2.37
CA CYS A 52 -0.96 -13.65 -3.78
C CYS A 52 -0.52 -15.00 -4.37
N ASN A 53 -0.07 -15.96 -3.55
CA ASN A 53 0.42 -17.30 -3.90
C ASN A 53 1.71 -17.37 -4.75
N HIS A 54 2.35 -16.23 -5.02
CA HIS A 54 3.68 -16.23 -5.61
C HIS A 54 4.76 -16.56 -4.58
N LEU A 55 5.76 -17.33 -5.00
CA LEU A 55 6.89 -17.73 -4.19
C LEU A 55 8.08 -16.82 -4.46
N TRP A 56 8.84 -16.46 -3.42
CA TRP A 56 10.00 -15.57 -3.53
C TRP A 56 11.19 -16.11 -2.74
N CYS A 57 12.41 -15.98 -3.28
CA CYS A 57 13.62 -16.28 -2.52
C CYS A 57 14.01 -15.12 -1.59
N SER A 58 14.82 -15.44 -0.57
CA SER A 58 15.35 -14.46 0.40
C SER A 58 16.08 -13.30 -0.28
N ASP A 59 16.92 -13.57 -1.29
CA ASP A 59 17.68 -12.54 -1.99
C ASP A 59 16.78 -11.54 -2.72
N CYS A 60 15.76 -12.03 -3.44
CA CYS A 60 14.80 -11.17 -4.12
C CYS A 60 13.96 -10.36 -3.14
N LEU A 61 13.55 -10.94 -2.00
CA LEU A 61 12.84 -10.20 -0.95
C LEU A 61 13.71 -9.12 -0.32
N THR A 62 14.99 -9.42 -0.09
CA THR A 62 15.99 -8.46 0.40
C THR A 62 16.15 -7.31 -0.58
N HIS A 63 16.23 -7.60 -1.88
CA HIS A 63 16.33 -6.59 -2.91
C HIS A 63 15.10 -5.66 -2.96
N VAL A 64 13.89 -6.20 -3.00
CA VAL A 64 12.68 -5.36 -3.06
C VAL A 64 12.45 -4.57 -1.77
N PHE A 65 12.89 -5.10 -0.62
CA PHE A 65 12.87 -4.37 0.66
C PHE A 65 13.82 -3.17 0.66
N ASP A 66 15.07 -3.38 0.21
CA ASP A 66 16.05 -2.30 0.08
C ASP A 66 15.60 -1.23 -0.94
N GLN A 67 15.03 -1.66 -2.08
CA GLN A 67 14.44 -0.73 -3.05
C GLN A 67 13.27 0.07 -2.46
N ALA A 68 12.41 -0.55 -1.66
CA ALA A 68 11.32 0.14 -0.99
C ALA A 68 11.84 1.24 -0.05
N LEU A 69 12.88 0.95 0.74
CA LEU A 69 13.53 1.93 1.62
C LEU A 69 14.19 3.09 0.85
N LYS A 70 14.66 2.86 -0.38
CA LYS A 70 15.29 3.89 -1.22
C LYS A 70 14.31 4.68 -2.08
N SER A 71 13.09 4.16 -2.25
CA SER A 71 12.08 4.77 -3.13
C SER A 71 11.63 6.16 -2.66
N LYS A 72 11.46 7.06 -3.64
CA LYS A 72 10.96 8.43 -3.45
C LYS A 72 9.95 8.75 -4.58
N PRO A 73 8.66 8.96 -4.29
CA PRO A 73 8.01 8.75 -2.99
C PRO A 73 8.10 7.28 -2.52
N PHE A 74 7.91 7.05 -1.22
CA PHE A 74 7.98 5.70 -0.64
C PHE A 74 6.95 4.76 -1.27
N ARG A 75 7.42 3.58 -1.69
CA ARG A 75 6.63 2.48 -2.22
C ARG A 75 6.96 1.21 -1.43
N PRO A 76 5.97 0.54 -0.83
CA PRO A 76 6.19 -0.71 -0.12
C PRO A 76 6.83 -1.79 -1.00
N ALA A 77 7.47 -2.78 -0.38
CA ALA A 77 7.89 -3.99 -1.06
C ALA A 77 6.66 -4.74 -1.58
N ARG A 78 6.65 -5.10 -2.87
CA ARG A 78 5.44 -5.57 -3.56
C ARG A 78 5.70 -6.77 -4.45
N CYS A 79 4.68 -7.62 -4.51
CA CYS A 79 4.44 -8.55 -5.61
C CYS A 79 3.16 -8.09 -6.32
N CYS A 80 2.13 -8.93 -6.44
CA CYS A 80 0.78 -8.51 -6.86
C CYS A 80 0.06 -7.70 -5.79
N VAL A 81 0.46 -7.91 -4.54
CA VAL A 81 0.00 -7.20 -3.34
C VAL A 81 1.21 -6.70 -2.55
N ASP A 82 0.98 -5.81 -1.59
CA ASP A 82 1.99 -5.39 -0.63
C ASP A 82 2.45 -6.61 0.19
N ILE A 83 3.76 -6.77 0.31
CA ILE A 83 4.35 -7.87 1.08
C ILE A 83 4.28 -7.53 2.55
N HIS A 84 3.64 -8.40 3.33
CA HIS A 84 3.45 -8.18 4.76
C HIS A 84 4.79 -8.06 5.50
N PRO A 85 4.95 -7.11 6.45
CA PRO A 85 6.18 -6.94 7.23
C PRO A 85 6.70 -8.21 7.88
N ASP A 86 5.83 -9.12 8.32
CA ASP A 86 6.26 -10.36 8.97
C ASP A 86 6.90 -11.34 8.00
N ILE A 87 6.49 -11.34 6.72
CA ILE A 87 7.19 -12.10 5.69
C ILE A 87 8.57 -11.51 5.47
N LEU A 88 8.69 -10.19 5.42
CA LEU A 88 9.98 -9.51 5.27
C LEU A 88 10.91 -9.83 6.44
N LYS A 89 10.42 -9.72 7.69
CA LYS A 89 11.20 -10.10 8.89
C LYS A 89 11.68 -11.56 8.86
N ALA A 90 10.86 -12.47 8.35
CA ALA A 90 11.18 -13.90 8.31
C ALA A 90 12.12 -14.29 7.16
N ALA A 91 12.20 -13.47 6.11
CA ALA A 91 12.80 -13.84 4.84
C ALA A 91 13.99 -12.98 4.41
N VAL A 92 14.01 -11.70 4.77
CA VAL A 92 15.07 -10.75 4.41
C VAL A 92 16.29 -11.00 5.30
N ASP A 93 17.47 -10.63 4.78
CA ASP A 93 18.71 -10.64 5.55
C ASP A 93 18.52 -10.06 6.97
N PRO A 94 18.86 -10.81 8.04
CA PRO A 94 18.62 -10.38 9.42
C PRO A 94 19.30 -9.06 9.79
N ALA A 95 20.48 -8.76 9.23
CA ALA A 95 21.17 -7.52 9.52
C ALA A 95 20.45 -6.32 8.88
N LEU A 96 19.94 -6.49 7.66
CA LEU A 96 19.13 -5.46 7.00
C LEU A 96 17.80 -5.22 7.75
N VAL A 97 17.11 -6.29 8.14
CA VAL A 97 15.87 -6.23 8.94
C VAL A 97 16.10 -5.48 10.25
N ALA A 98 17.11 -5.88 11.02
CA ALA A 98 17.40 -5.29 12.32
C ALA A 98 17.71 -3.78 12.24
N GLY A 99 18.39 -3.34 11.18
CA GLY A 99 18.73 -1.93 11.01
C GLY A 99 17.61 -1.04 10.45
N HIS A 100 16.64 -1.61 9.72
CA HIS A 100 15.77 -0.82 8.83
C HIS A 100 14.27 -1.09 8.97
N MET A 101 13.85 -2.13 9.70
CA MET A 101 12.43 -2.45 9.82
C MET A 101 11.60 -1.35 10.48
N ASP A 102 12.12 -0.68 11.50
CA ASP A 102 11.40 0.40 12.17
C ASP A 102 11.18 1.59 11.23
N ALA A 103 12.19 1.92 10.43
CA ALA A 103 12.07 2.96 9.39
C ALA A 103 11.08 2.56 8.29
N TYR A 104 11.06 1.29 7.89
CA TYR A 104 10.10 0.76 6.93
C TYR A 104 8.67 0.84 7.45
N LEU A 105 8.44 0.42 8.71
CA LEU A 105 7.12 0.48 9.35
C LEU A 105 6.63 1.91 9.54
N ALA A 106 7.51 2.83 9.94
CA ALA A 106 7.16 4.25 10.06
C ALA A 106 6.72 4.85 8.70
N ARG A 107 7.40 4.49 7.61
CA ARG A 107 7.00 4.92 6.26
C ARG A 107 5.72 4.26 5.76
N LEU A 108 5.49 3.00 6.12
CA LEU A 108 4.22 2.32 5.87
C LEU A 108 3.05 2.97 6.61
N GLU A 109 3.25 3.31 7.88
CA GLU A 109 2.26 4.04 8.67
C GLU A 109 1.98 5.40 8.06
N GLU A 110 3.02 6.16 7.72
CA GLU A 110 2.87 7.45 7.04
C GLU A 110 2.07 7.30 5.73
N LEU A 111 2.41 6.33 4.88
CA LEU A 111 1.75 6.10 3.60
C LEU A 111 0.24 5.86 3.75
N HIS A 112 -0.15 5.09 4.76
CA HIS A 112 -1.54 4.69 5.01
C HIS A 112 -2.30 5.63 5.95
N CYS A 113 -1.62 6.60 6.57
CA CYS A 113 -2.26 7.62 7.39
C CYS A 113 -3.00 8.63 6.49
N ARG A 114 -4.34 8.69 6.63
CA ARG A 114 -5.18 9.65 5.90
C ARG A 114 -4.93 11.08 6.34
N ASN A 115 -4.94 11.29 7.65
CA ASN A 115 -4.80 12.61 8.26
C ASN A 115 -3.34 12.83 8.67
N LYS A 116 -2.46 12.96 7.68
CA LYS A 116 -1.02 13.13 7.93
C LYS A 116 -0.77 14.41 8.72
N LEU A 117 0.06 14.29 9.75
CA LEU A 117 0.54 15.41 10.54
C LEU A 117 2.07 15.36 10.54
N TYR A 118 2.68 16.49 10.26
CA TYR A 118 4.13 16.64 10.25
C TYR A 118 4.57 17.63 11.33
N CYS A 119 5.83 17.54 11.73
CA CYS A 119 6.43 18.56 12.57
C CYS A 119 6.32 19.93 11.89
N HIS A 120 5.90 20.96 12.63
CA HIS A 120 5.78 22.32 12.10
C HIS A 120 7.15 22.97 11.84
N ASP A 121 8.21 22.45 12.45
CA ASP A 121 9.56 22.93 12.27
C ASP A 121 10.08 22.47 10.90
N PRO A 122 10.35 23.40 9.95
CA PRO A 122 10.79 23.04 8.60
C PRO A 122 12.11 22.26 8.58
N ALA A 123 13.00 22.49 9.56
CA ALA A 123 14.27 21.77 9.66
C ALA A 123 14.07 20.31 10.09
N CYS A 124 12.95 20.00 10.76
CA CYS A 124 12.60 18.65 11.17
C CYS A 124 11.66 17.98 10.17
N SER A 125 10.49 18.57 9.92
CA SER A 125 9.45 18.09 9.00
C SER A 125 9.05 16.61 9.15
N ALA A 126 9.39 15.97 10.28
CA ALA A 126 9.16 14.55 10.49
C ALA A 126 7.67 14.23 10.61
N PHE A 127 7.25 13.08 10.08
CA PHE A 127 5.90 12.56 10.29
C PHE A 127 5.64 12.30 11.78
N ILE A 128 4.44 12.65 12.25
CA ILE A 128 3.98 12.43 13.62
C ILE A 128 2.97 11.28 13.60
N PRO A 129 3.32 10.08 14.08
CA PRO A 129 2.42 8.91 14.18
C PRO A 129 1.12 9.20 14.93
N GLU A 130 0.06 8.44 14.69
CA GLU A 130 -1.23 8.67 15.36
C GLU A 130 -1.14 8.47 16.88
N GLY A 131 -0.33 7.50 17.33
CA GLY A 131 -0.05 7.27 18.75
C GLY A 131 0.63 8.45 19.47
N ASN A 132 1.24 9.36 18.73
CA ASN A 132 1.90 10.55 19.27
C ASN A 132 0.99 11.79 19.25
N ARG A 133 -0.31 11.61 19.05
CA ARG A 133 -1.29 12.69 18.91
C ARG A 133 -2.31 12.64 20.05
N SER A 134 -2.61 13.82 20.59
CA SER A 134 -3.72 14.09 21.50
C SER A 134 -4.91 14.68 20.74
N GLN A 135 -5.93 15.17 21.44
CA GLN A 135 -7.09 15.82 20.81
C GLN A 135 -6.70 16.98 19.89
N ARG A 136 -5.82 17.90 20.35
CA ARG A 136 -5.45 19.12 19.61
C ARG A 136 -4.01 19.16 19.10
N VAL A 137 -3.11 18.34 19.65
CA VAL A 137 -1.67 18.48 19.44
C VAL A 137 -1.04 17.15 19.06
N GLY A 138 -0.12 17.16 18.09
CA GLY A 138 0.84 16.08 17.86
C GLY A 138 2.22 16.42 18.42
N ILE A 139 2.89 15.43 19.02
CA ILE A 139 4.23 15.57 19.58
C ILE A 139 5.22 14.88 18.64
N CYS A 140 6.16 15.63 18.07
CA CYS A 140 7.15 15.08 17.15
C CYS A 140 8.05 14.05 17.86
N PRO A 141 8.18 12.82 17.34
CA PRO A 141 9.06 11.82 17.95
C PRO A 141 10.55 12.17 17.79
N SER A 142 10.91 12.97 16.78
CA SER A 142 12.31 13.29 16.48
C SER A 142 12.86 14.49 17.27
N CYS A 143 12.08 15.56 17.44
CA CYS A 143 12.52 16.79 18.10
C CYS A 143 11.65 17.22 19.28
N HIS A 144 10.61 16.45 19.62
CA HIS A 144 9.64 16.73 20.69
C HIS A 144 8.85 18.05 20.55
N ALA A 145 8.99 18.75 19.42
CA ALA A 145 8.19 19.92 19.12
C ALA A 145 6.70 19.55 19.00
N LYS A 146 5.84 20.46 19.47
CA LYS A 146 4.39 20.29 19.48
C LYS A 146 3.76 21.00 18.29
N THR A 147 2.98 20.27 17.50
CA THR A 147 2.26 20.79 16.32
C THR A 147 0.76 20.79 16.56
N CYS A 148 0.08 21.88 16.21
CA CYS A 148 -1.37 21.96 16.25
C CYS A 148 -1.98 21.09 15.13
N LYS A 149 -2.93 20.21 15.46
CA LYS A 149 -3.57 19.32 14.48
C LYS A 149 -4.46 20.07 13.47
N LYS A 150 -5.03 21.21 13.87
CA LYS A 150 -5.99 21.96 13.06
C LYS A 150 -5.29 22.83 12.02
N CYS A 151 -4.40 23.73 12.48
CA CYS A 151 -3.69 24.65 11.60
C CYS A 151 -2.29 24.17 11.18
N LYS A 152 -1.83 22.99 11.64
CA LYS A 152 -0.51 22.40 11.30
C LYS A 152 0.72 23.25 11.69
N ALA A 153 0.52 24.40 12.34
CA ALA A 153 1.57 25.27 12.85
C ALA A 153 2.04 24.86 14.26
N LYS A 154 2.95 25.65 14.84
CA LYS A 154 3.40 25.49 16.23
C LYS A 154 2.20 25.44 17.18
N SER A 155 2.23 24.52 18.14
CA SER A 155 1.19 24.40 19.16
C SER A 155 1.00 25.71 19.90
N HIS A 156 -0.26 26.09 20.09
CA HIS A 156 -0.66 27.33 20.73
C HIS A 156 -1.84 27.08 21.69
N TRP A 157 -2.12 28.05 22.56
CA TRP A 157 -3.31 28.05 23.39
C TRP A 157 -4.43 28.86 22.72
N GLY A 158 -5.69 28.51 22.98
CA GLY A 158 -6.84 29.18 22.36
C GLY A 158 -7.13 28.75 20.91
N PRO A 159 -8.00 29.48 20.19
CA PRO A 159 -8.34 29.19 18.80
C PRO A 159 -7.16 29.42 17.85
N CYS A 160 -7.16 28.75 16.70
CA CYS A 160 -6.18 29.01 15.64
C CYS A 160 -6.42 30.40 15.05
N SER A 161 -5.36 31.17 14.84
CA SER A 161 -5.48 32.43 14.09
C SER A 161 -5.90 32.17 12.65
N GLU A 162 -6.61 33.13 12.05
CA GLU A 162 -7.00 33.08 10.64
C GLU A 162 -5.79 32.90 9.72
N GLU A 163 -4.69 33.59 10.00
CA GLU A 163 -3.44 33.44 9.26
C GLU A 163 -2.92 32.00 9.24
N ASN A 164 -2.91 31.31 10.38
CA ASN A 164 -2.45 29.92 10.45
C ASN A 164 -3.43 28.96 9.77
N LEU A 165 -4.73 29.26 9.78
CA LEU A 165 -5.74 28.48 9.07
C LEU A 165 -5.61 28.66 7.55
N SER A 166 -5.38 29.90 7.10
CA SER A 166 -5.11 30.24 5.69
C SER A 166 -3.86 29.49 5.21
N LYS A 167 -2.73 29.62 5.91
CA LYS A 167 -1.48 28.91 5.58
C LYS A 167 -1.62 27.38 5.55
N ALA A 168 -2.47 26.81 6.41
CA ALA A 168 -2.75 25.38 6.40
C ALA A 168 -3.57 24.93 5.19
N ALA A 169 -4.38 25.83 4.64
CA ALA A 169 -5.20 25.64 3.44
C ALA A 169 -4.42 25.93 2.15
N GLU A 170 -3.46 26.88 2.19
CA GLU A 170 -2.52 27.29 1.13
C GLU A 170 -1.49 26.20 0.75
N GLY A 171 -1.80 24.92 0.92
CA GLY A 171 -0.94 23.88 0.34
C GLY A 171 -0.81 24.14 -1.16
N ASP A 172 0.43 24.29 -1.65
CA ASP A 172 0.83 24.52 -3.05
C ASP A 172 -0.32 24.96 -3.97
N GLU A 173 -0.80 26.20 -3.78
CA GLU A 173 -2.01 26.74 -4.42
C GLU A 173 -1.99 26.57 -5.95
N GLN A 174 -0.81 26.67 -6.55
CA GLN A 174 -0.58 26.43 -7.97
C GLN A 174 -0.88 24.98 -8.38
N LEU A 175 -0.47 24.00 -7.56
CA LEU A 175 -0.78 22.59 -7.78
C LEU A 175 -2.28 22.33 -7.62
N LEU A 176 -2.93 22.99 -6.66
CA LEU A 176 -4.38 22.87 -6.46
C LEU A 176 -5.17 23.46 -7.63
N ALA A 177 -4.82 24.66 -8.08
CA ALA A 177 -5.43 25.30 -9.24
C ALA A 177 -5.24 24.47 -10.51
N LEU A 178 -4.03 23.94 -10.72
CA LEU A 178 -3.77 23.03 -11.84
C LEU A 178 -4.56 21.72 -11.72
N ALA A 179 -4.66 21.16 -10.51
CA ALA A 179 -5.45 19.96 -10.26
C ALA A 179 -6.93 20.20 -10.55
N GLU A 180 -7.46 21.37 -10.27
CA GLU A 180 -8.83 21.75 -10.60
C GLU A 180 -9.03 21.86 -12.12
N ASP A 181 -8.14 22.57 -12.84
CA ASP A 181 -8.16 22.68 -14.31
C ASP A 181 -8.11 21.30 -14.98
N LYS A 182 -7.20 20.45 -14.52
CA LYS A 182 -6.99 19.09 -15.04
C LYS A 182 -7.94 18.06 -14.46
N LYS A 183 -8.83 18.45 -13.54
CA LYS A 183 -9.75 17.56 -12.81
C LYS A 183 -9.03 16.38 -12.12
N TRP A 184 -7.79 16.59 -11.69
CA TRP A 184 -7.03 15.63 -10.91
C TRP A 184 -7.72 15.37 -9.56
N LYS A 185 -7.54 14.15 -9.04
CA LYS A 185 -8.15 13.72 -7.78
C LYS A 185 -7.10 13.25 -6.80
N ARG A 186 -7.28 13.56 -5.52
CA ARG A 186 -6.44 12.98 -4.45
C ARG A 186 -6.92 11.57 -4.14
N CYS A 187 -6.02 10.59 -3.98
CA CYS A 187 -6.41 9.30 -3.38
C CYS A 187 -6.89 9.56 -1.94
N PRO A 188 -8.06 9.04 -1.54
CA PRO A 188 -8.63 9.26 -0.21
C PRO A 188 -7.81 8.64 0.93
N GLN A 189 -6.90 7.71 0.61
CA GLN A 189 -6.02 7.07 1.58
C GLN A 189 -4.71 7.86 1.81
N CYS A 190 -3.92 8.09 0.74
CA CYS A 190 -2.58 8.66 0.89
C CYS A 190 -2.45 10.13 0.48
N SER A 191 -3.54 10.74 -0.01
CA SER A 191 -3.62 12.11 -0.54
C SER A 191 -2.76 12.41 -1.77
N ALA A 192 -2.15 11.39 -2.40
CA ALA A 192 -1.42 11.56 -3.65
C ALA A 192 -2.34 12.09 -4.76
N MET A 193 -1.87 13.07 -5.52
CA MET A 193 -2.59 13.58 -6.70
C MET A 193 -2.54 12.54 -7.81
N VAL A 194 -3.70 12.20 -8.37
CA VAL A 194 -3.87 11.18 -9.40
C VAL A 194 -4.48 11.82 -10.62
N GLU A 195 -3.80 11.66 -11.76
CA GLU A 195 -4.31 11.96 -13.08
C GLU A 195 -5.02 10.74 -13.67
N LYS A 196 -6.10 10.98 -14.43
CA LYS A 196 -6.79 9.96 -15.20
C LYS A 196 -6.83 10.39 -16.65
N GLU A 197 -6.29 9.56 -17.52
CA GLU A 197 -6.37 9.82 -18.96
C GLU A 197 -7.76 9.50 -19.51
N ARG A 198 -8.26 8.26 -19.33
CA ARG A 198 -9.54 7.77 -19.88
C ARG A 198 -10.10 6.61 -19.03
N GLY A 199 -11.32 6.15 -19.34
CA GLY A 199 -11.85 4.86 -18.87
C GLY A 199 -12.77 4.88 -17.64
N CYS A 200 -12.80 3.77 -16.91
CA CYS A 200 -13.66 3.52 -15.75
C CYS A 200 -13.41 4.55 -14.61
N PRO A 201 -14.42 4.95 -13.82
CA PRO A 201 -14.21 5.78 -12.63
C PRO A 201 -13.50 5.03 -11.50
N HIS A 202 -13.54 3.70 -11.45
CA HIS A 202 -12.74 2.90 -10.51
C HIS A 202 -11.26 3.02 -10.86
N MET A 203 -10.47 3.49 -9.89
CA MET A 203 -9.02 3.71 -10.03
C MET A 203 -8.29 3.04 -8.86
N VAL A 204 -7.11 2.50 -9.14
CA VAL A 204 -6.20 1.97 -8.12
C VAL A 204 -5.02 2.93 -7.97
N CYS A 205 -4.84 3.49 -6.77
CA CYS A 205 -3.75 4.43 -6.51
C CYS A 205 -2.38 3.77 -6.76
N ALA A 206 -1.54 4.37 -7.59
CA ALA A 206 -0.21 3.83 -7.90
C ALA A 206 0.73 3.75 -6.67
N LEU A 207 0.47 4.59 -5.66
CA LEU A 207 1.31 4.74 -4.47
C LEU A 207 0.90 3.78 -3.34
N CYS A 208 -0.36 3.85 -2.88
CA CYS A 208 -0.85 3.05 -1.74
C CYS A 208 -1.83 1.93 -2.13
N ARG A 209 -2.11 1.75 -3.43
CA ARG A 209 -3.02 0.71 -3.95
C ARG A 209 -4.46 0.79 -3.43
N CYS A 210 -4.86 1.92 -2.83
CA CYS A 210 -6.26 2.22 -2.52
C CYS A 210 -7.12 2.11 -3.79
N ASP A 211 -8.20 1.34 -3.74
CA ASP A 211 -9.28 1.41 -4.72
C ASP A 211 -10.15 2.63 -4.39
N PHE A 212 -10.34 3.52 -5.37
CA PHE A 212 -11.12 4.74 -5.17
C PHE A 212 -11.86 5.16 -6.44
N CYS A 213 -12.97 5.87 -6.25
CA CYS A 213 -13.76 6.41 -7.33
C CYS A 213 -13.20 7.77 -7.76
N TYR A 214 -12.77 7.88 -9.01
CA TYR A 214 -12.28 9.13 -9.59
C TYR A 214 -13.37 10.18 -9.79
N LYS A 215 -14.66 9.79 -9.81
CA LYS A 215 -15.77 10.75 -9.88
C LYS A 215 -15.93 11.50 -8.56
N CYS A 216 -16.15 10.79 -7.46
CA CYS A 216 -16.46 11.39 -6.16
C CYS A 216 -15.28 11.50 -5.19
N GLY A 217 -14.15 10.87 -5.48
CA GLY A 217 -12.94 10.88 -4.63
C GLY A 217 -13.02 10.00 -3.38
N LYS A 218 -14.08 9.20 -3.20
CA LYS A 218 -14.25 8.28 -2.07
C LYS A 218 -13.64 6.90 -2.37
N LEU A 219 -13.49 6.08 -1.33
CA LEU A 219 -13.08 4.67 -1.50
C LEU A 219 -14.09 3.92 -2.36
N TYR A 220 -13.59 2.94 -3.10
CA TYR A 220 -14.38 2.08 -3.96
C TYR A 220 -14.50 0.71 -3.29
N ASP A 221 -15.40 0.61 -2.31
CA ASP A 221 -15.75 -0.62 -1.58
C ASP A 221 -17.06 -1.22 -2.11
N GLU A 222 -17.53 -2.32 -1.50
CA GLU A 222 -18.73 -3.05 -1.95
C GLU A 222 -20.01 -2.21 -1.89
N ASP A 223 -20.06 -1.22 -0.98
CA ASP A 223 -21.20 -0.32 -0.79
C ASP A 223 -21.05 1.00 -1.57
N HIS A 224 -20.06 1.10 -2.47
CA HIS A 224 -19.83 2.31 -3.23
C HIS A 224 -20.92 2.55 -4.27
N ASP A 225 -21.88 3.42 -3.93
CA ASP A 225 -22.80 4.00 -4.89
C ASP A 225 -22.32 5.41 -5.31
N CYS A 226 -22.21 5.62 -6.61
CA CYS A 226 -21.82 6.89 -7.20
C CYS A 226 -23.04 7.51 -7.86
N GLU A 227 -24.00 7.98 -7.04
CA GLU A 227 -25.10 8.79 -7.54
C GLU A 227 -24.55 10.01 -8.29
N GLU A 228 -25.08 10.25 -9.48
CA GLU A 228 -24.57 11.26 -10.39
C GLU A 228 -24.69 12.67 -9.80
N GLY A 229 -23.57 13.40 -9.73
CA GLY A 229 -23.53 14.86 -9.84
C GLY A 229 -24.43 15.69 -8.91
N GLY A 230 -24.20 15.66 -7.61
CA GLY A 230 -24.75 16.67 -6.69
C GLY A 230 -24.08 18.04 -6.90
N ARG A 231 -24.89 19.05 -7.19
CA ARG A 231 -24.51 20.47 -7.34
C ARG A 231 -23.61 20.92 -6.20
N VAL A 232 -22.63 21.76 -6.53
CA VAL A 232 -21.96 22.66 -5.60
C VAL A 232 -23.06 23.54 -4.97
N GLU A 233 -23.53 23.16 -3.78
CA GLU A 233 -24.23 24.10 -2.92
C GLU A 233 -23.15 24.94 -2.24
N ASN A 234 -22.97 26.14 -2.78
CA ASN A 234 -22.28 27.23 -2.11
C ASN A 234 -22.98 27.47 -0.77
N LEU A 235 -22.37 27.03 0.34
CA LEU A 235 -22.69 27.54 1.66
C LEU A 235 -21.81 28.77 1.89
N ALA A 236 -22.29 29.89 1.37
CA ALA A 236 -22.13 31.17 2.02
C ALA A 236 -23.17 31.20 3.16
N ASP A 237 -22.68 31.35 4.39
CA ASP A 237 -23.25 32.18 5.47
C ASP A 237 -22.23 32.25 6.62
#